data_AF-A0A926Z7X6-F1
#
_entry.id   AF-A0A926Z7X6-F1
#
_cell.length_a   1.000
_cell.length_b   1.000
_cell.length_c   1.000
_cell.angle_alpha   90.00
_cell.angle_beta   90.00
_cell.angle_gamma   90.00
#
_symmetry.space_group_name_H-M   'P 1'
#
loop_
_entity.id
_entity.type
_entity.pdbx_description
1 polymer ?
#
loop_
_entity_poly.entity_id
_entity_poly.type
_entity_poly.pdbx_seq_one_letter_code
_entity_poly.pdbx_strand_id
1 'polypeptide(L)' 'MNINQRKAEADANHKANLAALVKRRMEVARANNDTNLLNALEQEMKQMGLN' A
#
# COMPACT_ATOMS: atom_id res chain seq x y z
N MET A 1 3.00 -25.93 -11.02
CA MET A 1 2.54 -24.80 -10.19
C MET A 1 1.03 -24.89 -10.05
N ASN A 2 0.51 -25.09 -8.84
CA ASN A 2 -0.92 -25.31 -8.60
C ASN A 2 -1.70 -23.98 -8.73
N ILE A 3 -2.93 -24.01 -9.26
CA ILE A 3 -3.79 -22.82 -9.45
C ILE A 3 -3.99 -22.07 -8.12
N ASN A 4 -4.10 -22.81 -7.01
CA ASN A 4 -4.24 -22.22 -5.68
C ASN A 4 -2.97 -21.46 -5.23
N GLN A 5 -1.78 -21.93 -5.60
CA GLN A 5 -0.52 -21.24 -5.31
C GLN A 5 -0.40 -19.95 -6.14
N ARG A 6 -0.77 -19.99 -7.43
CA ARG A 6 -0.77 -18.80 -8.29
C ARG A 6 -1.72 -17.70 -7.81
N LYS A 7 -2.90 -18.08 -7.29
CA LYS A 7 -3.84 -17.11 -6.71
C LYS A 7 -3.28 -16.47 -5.45
N ALA A 8 -2.73 -17.26 -4.53
CA ALA A 8 -2.11 -16.75 -3.31
C ALA A 8 -0.93 -15.81 -3.61
N GLU A 9 -0.08 -16.15 -4.58
CA GLU A 9 1.01 -15.29 -5.03
C GLU A 9 0.51 -14.00 -5.71
N ALA A 10 -0.54 -14.08 -6.52
CA ALA A 10 -1.15 -12.90 -7.15
C ALA A 10 -1.72 -11.94 -6.10
N ASP A 11 -2.40 -12.46 -5.08
CA ASP A 11 -2.95 -11.66 -3.97
C ASP A 11 -1.82 -11.04 -3.13
N ALA A 12 -0.76 -11.80 -2.84
CA ALA A 12 0.40 -11.30 -2.13
C ALA A 12 1.11 -10.19 -2.92
N ASN A 13 1.32 -10.39 -4.23
CA ASN A 13 1.91 -9.39 -5.11
C ASN A 13 1.01 -8.15 -5.25
N HIS A 14 -0.30 -8.32 -5.32
CA HIS A 14 -1.25 -7.21 -5.37
C HIS A 14 -1.15 -6.36 -4.09
N LYS A 15 -1.15 -6.99 -2.91
CA LYS A 15 -0.96 -6.30 -1.63
C LYS A 15 0.40 -5.60 -1.54
N ALA A 16 1.48 -6.25 -1.99
CA ALA A 16 2.81 -5.66 -2.01
C ALA A 16 2.88 -4.43 -2.93
N ASN A 17 2.25 -4.49 -4.10
CA ASN A 17 2.18 -3.38 -5.03
C ASN A 17 1.39 -2.20 -4.46
N LEU A 18 0.24 -2.47 -3.82
CA LEU A 18 -0.55 -1.44 -3.15
C LEU A 18 0.25 -0.79 -2.01
N ALA A 19 0.91 -1.58 -1.17
CA ALA A 19 1.75 -1.06 -0.10
C ALA A 19 2.91 -0.19 -0.63
N ALA A 20 3.57 -0.63 -1.70
CA ALA A 20 4.65 0.13 -2.34
C ALA A 20 4.15 1.46 -2.92
N LEU A 21 2.97 1.45 -3.57
CA LEU A 21 2.35 2.66 -4.11
C LEU A 21 2.01 3.67 -3.01
N VAL A 22 1.40 3.22 -1.91
CA VAL A 22 1.03 4.09 -0.80
C VAL A 22 2.27 4.65 -0.11
N LYS A 23 3.29 3.83 0.14
CA LYS A 23 4.59 4.30 0.67
C LYS A 23 5.19 5.40 -0.20
N ARG A 24 5.22 5.21 -1.52
CA ARG A 24 5.70 6.25 -2.45
C ARG A 24 4.90 7.55 -2.33
N ARG A 25 3.57 7.46 -2.22
CA ARG A 25 2.71 8.63 -2.04
C ARG A 25 3.01 9.34 -0.71
N MET A 26 3.29 8.60 0.36
CA MET A 26 3.68 9.17 1.65
C MET A 26 5.03 9.85 1.60
N GLU A 27 6.01 9.28 0.89
CA GLU A 27 7.33 9.90 0.71
C GLU A 27 7.21 11.24 -0.02
N VAL A 28 6.39 11.30 -1.08
CA VAL A 28 6.09 12.55 -1.79
C VAL A 28 5.37 13.54 -0.87
N ALA A 29 4.38 13.08 -0.11
CA ALA A 29 3.66 13.94 0.84
C ALA A 29 4.59 14.50 1.94
N ARG A 30 5.54 13.69 2.45
CA ARG A 30 6.59 14.14 3.38
C ARG A 30 7.50 15.18 2.76
N ALA A 31 7.97 14.93 1.53
CA ALA A 31 8.82 15.89 0.82
C ALA A 31 8.11 17.24 0.59
N ASN A 32 6.79 17.23 0.44
CA ASN A 32 5.95 18.41 0.25
C ASN A 32 5.39 19.01 1.56
N ASN A 33 5.72 18.45 2.73
CA ASN A 33 5.11 18.81 4.03
C ASN A 33 3.57 18.79 4.03
N ASP A 34 2.96 17.94 3.22
CA ASP A 34 1.51 17.80 3.12
C ASP A 34 0.99 16.85 4.20
N THR A 35 0.81 17.39 5.40
CA THR A 35 0.34 16.64 6.58
C THR A 35 -1.07 16.08 6.40
N ASN A 36 -1.93 16.76 5.64
CA ASN A 36 -3.30 16.29 5.39
C ASN A 36 -3.29 15.05 4.50
N LEU A 37 -2.48 15.07 3.44
CA LEU A 37 -2.30 13.92 2.57
C LEU A 37 -1.63 12.76 3.32
N LEU A 38 -0.66 13.03 4.20
CA LEU A 38 -0.07 12.00 5.06
C LEU A 38 -1.10 11.30 5.94
N ASN A 39 -1.93 12.07 6.64
CA ASN A 39 -2.98 11.52 7.51
C ASN A 39 -4.00 10.69 6.71
N ALA A 40 -4.39 11.15 5.52
CA ALA A 40 -5.29 10.41 4.64
C ALA A 40 -4.67 9.06 4.18
N LEU A 41 -3.39 9.08 3.79
CA LEU A 41 -2.66 7.88 3.35
C LEU A 41 -2.48 6.86 4.49
N GLU A 42 -2.21 7.32 5.72
CA GLU A 42 -2.13 6.44 6.89
C GLU A 42 -3.48 5.78 7.21
N GLN A 43 -4.58 6.53 7.09
CA GLN A 43 -5.92 5.96 7.24
C GLN A 43 -6.26 4.97 6.12
N GLU A 44 -5.85 5.23 4.87
CA GLU A 44 -5.99 4.29 3.76
C GLU A 44 -5.22 2.98 4.03
N MET A 45 -3.95 3.04 4.49
CA MET A 45 -3.17 1.84 4.83
C MET A 45 -3.81 1.01 5.93
N LYS A 46 -4.33 1.67 6.98
CA LYS A 46 -5.00 1.00 8.08
C LYS A 46 -6.27 0.29 7.63
N GLN A 47 -7.07 0.90 6.74
CA GLN A 47 -8.28 0.28 6.19
C GLN A 47 -7.98 -0.91 5.28
N MET A 48 -6.87 -0.86 4.54
CA MET A 48 -6.42 -1.98 3.69
C MET A 48 -5.73 -3.10 4.48
N GLY A 49 -5.51 -2.94 5.79
CA GLY A 49 -4.79 -3.90 6.61
C GLY A 49 -3.31 -4.04 6.21
N LEU A 50 -2.71 -2.96 5.68
CA LEU A 50 -1.33 -2.91 5.21
C LEU A 50 -0.35 -2.37 6.28
N ASN A 51 -0.81 -2.25 7.53
CA ASN A 51 -0.06 -1.74 8.66
C ASN A 51 0.96 -2.76 9.19
#